data_AF-A0A0T5PEM5-F1
#
_entry.id   AF-A0A0T5PEM5-F1
#
_cell.length_a   1.000
_cell.length_b   1.000
_cell.length_c   1.000
_cell.angle_alpha   90.00
_cell.angle_beta   90.00
_cell.angle_gamma   90.00
#
_symmetry.space_group_name_H-M   'P 1'
#
loop_
_entity.id
_entity.type
_entity.pdbx_description
1 polymer ?
#
loop_
_entity_poly.entity_id
_entity_poly.type
_entity_poly.pdbx_seq_one_letter_code
_entity_poly.pdbx_strand_id
1 'polypeptide(L)'
;MEARPHPNQHARLDALHSFEVLDTDPERDFDEIVKLAAATCGTAISVVNFIDAERQWFKAETGLGVRETPIETSICAHVILEEDFVEIHDTLEDTRMQDNPLCCGDPGLRFYAGALLRTEDGLPLGTLCVLDYEPRRLTALQRDTLRVLARQVMALLEVRKALRSADILRREVDHRVKNSLQSLSSFANLQSRAFSSSDAKLALSMLTTRIDALTLLHEQLYHTDEHEAVDLGAFVERVCDQLSGFAPPGVALRAETAPVMVSPQQAVAVGTFLNEFVANSFKHGFPDGRAGEVKVDLAADEAGTVTLTCSDTGVGMPVDLATPNSGLGMKIAQVVSMELETELDLRNGLQGVTASLAFQAMRP
;
A
#
# COMPACT_ATOMS: atom_id res chain seq x y z
N MET A 1 30.57 -35.21 7.96
CA MET A 1 29.75 -35.27 6.74
C MET A 1 29.35 -33.83 6.43
N GLU A 2 30.29 -33.02 5.96
CA GLU A 2 30.00 -31.62 5.63
C GLU A 2 29.82 -31.50 4.12
N ALA A 3 28.72 -30.87 3.72
CA ALA A 3 28.48 -30.56 2.32
C ALA A 3 29.54 -29.55 1.84
N ARG A 4 30.06 -29.74 0.63
CA ARG A 4 30.98 -28.75 0.04
C ARG A 4 30.20 -27.46 -0.28
N PRO A 5 30.81 -26.28 -0.11
CA PRO A 5 30.17 -25.04 -0.54
C PRO A 5 30.00 -25.04 -2.07
N HIS A 6 28.94 -24.41 -2.56
CA HIS A 6 28.71 -24.22 -3.99
C HIS A 6 29.83 -23.35 -4.60
N PRO A 7 30.32 -23.59 -5.84
CA PRO A 7 31.41 -22.80 -6.43
C PRO A 7 31.15 -21.29 -6.46
N ASN A 8 29.88 -20.90 -6.65
CA ASN A 8 29.42 -19.51 -6.60
C ASN A 8 28.64 -19.20 -5.31
N GLN A 9 29.13 -19.66 -4.15
CA GLN A 9 28.40 -19.54 -2.87
C GLN A 9 28.00 -18.10 -2.53
N HIS A 10 28.87 -17.12 -2.81
CA HIS A 10 28.58 -15.72 -2.52
C HIS A 10 27.37 -15.21 -3.33
N ALA A 11 27.40 -15.36 -4.66
CA ALA A 11 26.30 -14.96 -5.53
C ALA A 11 24.99 -15.70 -5.20
N ARG A 12 25.07 -16.97 -4.79
CA ARG A 12 23.93 -17.79 -4.35
C ARG A 12 23.28 -17.21 -3.08
N LEU A 13 24.09 -16.83 -2.09
CA LEU A 13 23.61 -16.22 -0.85
C LEU A 13 23.03 -14.83 -1.10
N ASP A 14 23.70 -14.01 -1.92
CA ASP A 14 23.18 -12.69 -2.30
C ASP A 14 21.82 -12.81 -3.01
N ALA A 15 21.69 -13.79 -3.92
CA ALA A 15 20.44 -14.08 -4.59
C ALA A 15 19.35 -14.50 -3.59
N LEU A 16 19.65 -15.43 -2.67
CA LEU A 16 18.72 -15.86 -1.62
C LEU A 16 18.27 -14.68 -0.75
N HIS A 17 19.20 -13.85 -0.28
CA HIS A 17 18.90 -12.71 0.57
C HIS A 17 18.10 -11.64 -0.17
N SER A 18 18.28 -11.49 -1.50
CA SER A 18 17.47 -10.58 -2.32
C SER A 18 15.96 -10.90 -2.35
N PHE A 19 15.59 -12.14 -2.04
CA PHE A 19 14.18 -12.54 -1.92
C PHE A 19 13.56 -12.16 -0.58
N GLU A 20 14.35 -11.77 0.43
CA GLU A 20 13.89 -11.42 1.78
C GLU A 20 12.87 -12.44 2.32
N VAL A 21 13.15 -13.73 2.07
CA VAL A 21 12.27 -14.84 2.42
C VAL A 21 12.63 -15.45 3.77
N LEU A 22 13.91 -15.39 4.16
CA LEU A 22 14.40 -15.92 5.42
C LEU A 22 13.81 -15.16 6.62
N ASP A 23 13.61 -15.88 7.73
CA ASP A 23 13.08 -15.33 9.00
C ASP A 23 11.72 -14.62 8.88
N THR A 24 10.94 -14.97 7.85
CA THR A 24 9.58 -14.45 7.67
C THR A 24 8.52 -15.38 8.26
N ASP A 25 7.36 -14.83 8.55
CA ASP A 25 6.21 -15.61 9.04
C ASP A 25 5.77 -16.69 8.05
N PRO A 26 5.09 -17.76 8.53
CA PRO A 26 4.47 -18.74 7.65
C PRO A 26 3.48 -18.06 6.70
N GLU A 27 3.50 -18.51 5.45
CA GLU A 27 2.65 -17.96 4.39
C GLU A 27 1.81 -19.08 3.79
N ARG A 28 0.50 -18.86 3.73
CA ARG A 28 -0.49 -19.86 3.32
C ARG A 28 -0.15 -20.51 1.98
N ASP A 29 0.32 -19.73 1.02
CA ASP A 29 0.63 -20.22 -0.32
C ASP A 29 1.74 -21.28 -0.32
N PHE A 30 2.77 -21.12 0.53
CA PHE A 30 3.84 -22.13 0.69
C PHE A 30 3.36 -23.34 1.50
N ASP A 31 2.52 -23.12 2.52
CA ASP A 31 1.93 -24.19 3.33
C ASP A 31 1.05 -25.13 2.50
N GLU A 32 0.27 -24.57 1.56
CA GLU A 32 -0.56 -25.35 0.64
C GLU A 32 0.31 -26.19 -0.31
N ILE A 33 1.46 -25.66 -0.76
CA ILE A 33 2.40 -26.40 -1.62
C ILE A 33 2.98 -27.62 -0.89
N VAL A 34 3.47 -27.48 0.35
CA VAL A 34 4.05 -28.62 1.09
C VAL A 34 3.00 -29.67 1.44
N LYS A 35 1.77 -29.25 1.79
CA LYS A 35 0.65 -30.17 2.02
C LYS A 35 0.29 -30.96 0.77
N LEU A 36 0.23 -30.29 -0.38
CA LEU A 36 -0.05 -30.94 -1.66
C LEU A 36 1.07 -31.90 -2.07
N ALA A 37 2.34 -31.52 -1.86
CA ALA A 37 3.49 -32.35 -2.15
C ALA A 37 3.49 -33.64 -1.30
N ALA A 38 3.29 -33.52 0.02
CA ALA A 38 3.19 -34.66 0.94
C ALA A 38 2.02 -35.58 0.56
N ALA A 39 0.83 -35.02 0.32
CA ALA A 39 -0.36 -35.79 -0.05
C ALA A 39 -0.19 -36.52 -1.39
N THR A 40 0.40 -35.87 -2.39
CA THR A 40 0.61 -36.46 -3.72
C THR A 40 1.65 -37.57 -3.69
N CYS A 41 2.72 -37.39 -2.91
CA CYS A 41 3.78 -38.39 -2.78
C CYS A 41 3.45 -39.49 -1.75
N GLY A 42 2.39 -39.30 -0.95
CA GLY A 42 2.00 -40.18 0.14
C GLY A 42 3.06 -40.29 1.23
N THR A 43 3.81 -39.21 1.46
CA THR A 43 4.93 -39.15 2.41
C THR A 43 4.55 -38.48 3.72
N ALA A 44 5.23 -38.84 4.80
CA ALA A 44 5.00 -38.25 6.12
C ALA A 44 5.42 -36.77 6.22
N ILE A 45 6.46 -36.38 5.46
CA ILE A 45 7.07 -35.05 5.58
C ILE A 45 7.17 -34.38 4.20
N SER A 46 6.95 -33.07 4.15
CA SER A 46 7.33 -32.21 3.02
C SER A 46 7.75 -30.83 3.47
N VAL A 47 8.75 -30.24 2.80
CA VAL A 47 9.36 -28.99 3.22
C VAL A 47 9.76 -28.14 2.01
N VAL A 48 9.43 -26.84 2.05
CA VAL A 48 10.10 -25.81 1.25
C VAL A 48 11.20 -25.22 2.11
N ASN A 49 12.44 -25.45 1.72
CA ASN A 49 13.61 -25.05 2.51
C ASN A 49 14.63 -24.28 1.67
N PHE A 50 15.35 -23.39 2.34
CA PHE A 50 16.42 -22.58 1.77
C PHE A 50 17.72 -22.83 2.53
N ILE A 51 18.84 -22.85 1.79
CA ILE A 51 20.16 -23.11 2.36
C ILE A 51 20.87 -21.78 2.58
N ASP A 52 20.95 -21.35 3.84
CA ASP A 52 21.66 -20.14 4.24
C ASP A 52 23.13 -20.45 4.54
N ALA A 53 23.89 -19.48 5.06
CA ALA A 53 25.32 -19.67 5.35
C ALA A 53 25.59 -20.73 6.43
N GLU A 54 24.81 -20.74 7.51
CA GLU A 54 25.06 -21.57 8.71
C GLU A 54 23.89 -22.50 9.05
N ARG A 55 22.79 -22.43 8.29
CA ARG A 55 21.56 -23.17 8.60
C ARG A 55 20.79 -23.55 7.34
N GLN A 56 19.93 -24.55 7.51
CA GLN A 56 18.82 -24.81 6.60
C GLN A 56 17.55 -24.23 7.22
N TRP A 57 16.91 -23.30 6.52
CA TRP A 57 15.72 -22.61 7.02
C TRP A 57 14.46 -23.07 6.28
N PHE A 58 13.37 -23.27 6.99
CA PHE A 58 12.12 -23.81 6.46
C PHE A 58 11.08 -22.71 6.29
N LYS A 59 10.70 -22.45 5.03
CA LYS A 59 9.63 -21.50 4.70
C LYS A 59 8.26 -22.07 5.01
N ALA A 60 8.08 -23.34 4.69
CA ALA A 60 6.90 -24.12 4.99
C ALA A 60 7.33 -25.56 5.25
N GLU A 61 6.66 -26.21 6.18
CA GLU A 61 6.89 -27.60 6.53
C GLU A 61 5.58 -28.29 6.90
N THR A 62 5.54 -29.60 6.69
CA THR A 62 4.56 -30.48 7.29
C THR A 62 5.27 -31.73 7.78
N GLY A 63 4.99 -32.13 9.03
CA GLY A 63 5.48 -33.36 9.63
C GLY A 63 6.82 -33.26 10.36
N LEU A 64 7.58 -32.16 10.23
CA LEU A 64 8.91 -32.01 10.82
C LEU A 64 8.89 -31.25 12.16
N GLY A 65 7.98 -30.27 12.31
CA GLY A 65 7.72 -29.58 13.59
C GLY A 65 8.81 -28.62 14.07
N VAL A 66 9.78 -28.29 13.21
CA VAL A 66 10.84 -27.29 13.45
C VAL A 66 10.90 -26.30 12.29
N ARG A 67 11.50 -25.12 12.51
CA ARG A 67 11.61 -24.06 11.49
C ARG A 67 13.00 -23.94 10.85
N GLU A 68 14.00 -24.58 11.42
CA GLU A 68 15.35 -24.63 10.86
C GLU A 68 16.13 -25.81 11.46
N THR A 69 17.23 -26.16 10.80
CA THR A 69 18.23 -27.12 11.29
C THR A 69 19.65 -26.63 11.02
N PRO A 70 20.64 -27.02 11.84
CA PRO A 70 22.05 -26.74 11.56
C PRO A 70 22.48 -27.28 10.20
N ILE A 71 23.31 -26.52 9.47
CA ILE A 71 23.72 -26.86 8.09
C ILE A 71 24.47 -28.19 8.02
N GLU A 72 25.19 -28.56 9.08
CA GLU A 72 26.02 -29.77 9.16
C GLU A 72 25.19 -31.05 9.14
N THR A 73 23.92 -30.97 9.56
CA THR A 73 22.98 -32.09 9.56
C THR A 73 22.09 -32.12 8.31
N SER A 74 22.18 -31.09 7.46
CA SER A 74 21.29 -30.88 6.33
C SER A 74 21.52 -31.90 5.19
N ILE A 75 20.49 -32.70 4.91
CA ILE A 75 20.43 -33.52 3.67
C ILE A 75 20.42 -32.58 2.45
N CYS A 76 19.66 -31.49 2.52
CA CYS A 76 19.46 -30.58 1.39
C CYS A 76 20.73 -29.79 1.02
N ALA A 77 21.63 -29.51 1.98
CA ALA A 77 22.91 -28.88 1.71
C ALA A 77 23.81 -29.70 0.76
N HIS A 78 23.69 -31.03 0.78
CA HIS A 78 24.38 -31.90 -0.17
C HIS A 78 23.67 -31.92 -1.53
N VAL A 79 22.34 -31.89 -1.52
CA VAL A 79 21.49 -32.01 -2.72
C VAL A 79 21.55 -30.77 -3.61
N ILE A 80 21.70 -29.57 -3.05
CA ILE A 80 21.78 -28.34 -3.87
C ILE A 80 22.99 -28.29 -4.81
N LEU A 81 23.96 -29.19 -4.63
CA LEU A 81 25.16 -29.31 -5.47
C LEU A 81 24.97 -30.27 -6.66
N GLU A 82 23.86 -30.99 -6.69
CA GLU A 82 23.58 -32.08 -7.64
C GLU A 82 22.70 -31.57 -8.82
N GLU A 83 22.19 -32.51 -9.62
CA GLU A 83 21.23 -32.26 -10.71
C GLU A 83 19.89 -31.69 -10.21
N ASP A 84 19.02 -31.25 -11.12
CA ASP A 84 17.76 -30.54 -10.81
C ASP A 84 16.76 -31.32 -9.94
N PHE A 85 16.93 -32.63 -9.81
CA PHE A 85 16.10 -33.49 -8.98
C PHE A 85 16.92 -34.64 -8.39
N VAL A 86 16.85 -34.83 -7.07
CA VAL A 86 17.53 -35.92 -6.38
C VAL A 86 16.52 -36.81 -5.68
N GLU A 87 16.65 -38.12 -5.86
CA GLU A 87 15.85 -39.15 -5.19
C GLU A 87 16.79 -40.17 -4.54
N ILE A 88 16.62 -40.36 -3.25
CA ILE A 88 17.33 -41.32 -2.41
C ILE A 88 16.29 -42.29 -1.88
N HIS A 89 16.30 -43.53 -2.36
CA HIS A 89 15.30 -44.52 -1.99
C HIS A 89 15.45 -44.99 -0.54
N ASP A 90 16.71 -45.18 -0.09
CA ASP A 90 17.09 -45.47 1.29
C ASP A 90 18.35 -44.65 1.66
N THR A 91 18.26 -43.78 2.65
CA THR A 91 19.35 -42.91 3.12
C THR A 91 20.49 -43.70 3.77
N LEU A 92 20.23 -44.91 4.28
CA LEU A 92 21.29 -45.76 4.83
C LEU A 92 22.12 -46.46 3.75
N GLU A 93 21.59 -46.56 2.52
CA GLU A 93 22.32 -47.09 1.36
C GLU A 93 23.07 -45.99 0.59
N ASP A 94 22.78 -44.72 0.87
CA ASP A 94 23.43 -43.58 0.22
C ASP A 94 24.69 -43.16 0.99
N THR A 95 25.85 -43.26 0.35
CA THR A 95 27.15 -42.96 0.96
C THR A 95 27.29 -41.52 1.46
N ARG A 96 26.45 -40.59 0.97
CA ARG A 96 26.42 -39.19 1.42
C ARG A 96 25.59 -39.00 2.68
N MET A 97 24.72 -39.94 3.05
CA MET A 97 23.70 -39.80 4.10
C MET A 97 23.75 -40.89 5.17
N GLN A 98 24.42 -42.02 4.90
CA GLN A 98 24.48 -43.18 5.78
C GLN A 98 25.01 -42.89 7.20
N ASP A 99 25.81 -41.83 7.38
CA ASP A 99 26.38 -41.40 8.67
C ASP A 99 25.67 -40.15 9.23
N ASN A 100 24.59 -39.69 8.59
CA ASN A 100 23.85 -38.49 9.01
C ASN A 100 23.03 -38.79 10.29
N PRO A 101 23.13 -37.98 11.34
CA PRO A 101 22.32 -38.13 12.55
C PRO A 101 20.80 -38.19 12.30
N LEU A 102 20.29 -37.47 11.30
CA LEU A 102 18.87 -37.49 10.93
C LEU A 102 18.43 -38.80 10.27
N CYS A 103 19.37 -39.57 9.72
CA CYS A 103 19.11 -40.88 9.09
C CYS A 103 19.36 -42.03 10.07
N CYS A 104 20.38 -41.92 10.93
CA CYS A 104 20.75 -42.94 11.91
C CYS A 104 19.96 -42.89 13.22
N GLY A 105 19.26 -41.78 13.50
CA GLY A 105 18.46 -41.59 14.71
C GLY A 105 17.23 -42.50 14.79
N ASP A 106 16.45 -42.33 15.88
CA ASP A 106 15.17 -42.99 16.09
C ASP A 106 14.08 -41.94 16.40
N PRO A 107 13.10 -41.68 15.51
CA PRO A 107 12.95 -42.29 14.19
C PRO A 107 13.93 -41.69 13.16
N GLY A 108 14.57 -42.56 12.36
CA GLY A 108 15.53 -42.17 11.33
C GLY A 108 14.87 -41.99 9.97
N LEU A 109 15.17 -40.89 9.28
CA LEU A 109 14.72 -40.66 7.91
C LEU A 109 15.31 -41.71 6.97
N ARG A 110 14.48 -42.35 6.14
CA ARG A 110 14.88 -43.38 5.17
C ARG A 110 14.73 -42.92 3.74
N PHE A 111 13.74 -42.07 3.43
CA PHE A 111 13.50 -41.65 2.07
C PHE A 111 13.66 -40.13 1.91
N TYR A 112 14.22 -39.71 0.78
CA TYR A 112 14.29 -38.32 0.37
C TYR A 112 14.04 -38.19 -1.13
N ALA A 113 13.18 -37.24 -1.52
CA ALA A 113 13.15 -36.74 -2.89
C ALA A 113 12.99 -35.22 -2.89
N GLY A 114 13.84 -34.53 -3.64
CA GLY A 114 13.91 -33.07 -3.67
C GLY A 114 14.06 -32.52 -5.08
N ALA A 115 13.25 -31.51 -5.40
CA ALA A 115 13.40 -30.67 -6.57
C ALA A 115 14.08 -29.36 -6.18
N LEU A 116 15.07 -28.92 -6.96
CA LEU A 116 15.82 -27.70 -6.68
C LEU A 116 14.97 -26.44 -6.89
N LEU A 117 15.11 -25.48 -5.97
CA LEU A 117 14.60 -24.12 -6.10
C LEU A 117 15.71 -23.28 -6.73
N ARG A 118 15.61 -23.01 -8.03
CA ARG A 118 16.68 -22.39 -8.83
C ARG A 118 16.22 -21.04 -9.38
N THR A 119 17.08 -20.02 -9.31
CA THR A 119 16.84 -18.73 -9.98
C THR A 119 16.90 -18.87 -11.49
N GLU A 120 16.42 -17.86 -12.23
CA GLU A 120 16.58 -17.80 -13.69
C GLU A 120 18.05 -17.86 -14.13
N ASP A 121 18.95 -17.24 -13.36
CA ASP A 121 20.42 -17.28 -13.57
C ASP A 121 21.06 -18.63 -13.20
N GLY A 122 20.26 -19.61 -12.78
CA GLY A 122 20.70 -20.96 -12.51
C GLY A 122 21.25 -21.20 -11.10
N LEU A 123 21.13 -20.26 -10.16
CA LEU A 123 21.64 -20.41 -8.80
C LEU A 123 20.68 -21.23 -7.92
N PRO A 124 21.14 -22.30 -7.25
CA PRO A 124 20.29 -23.11 -6.39
C PRO A 124 20.15 -22.47 -5.00
N LEU A 125 18.92 -22.11 -4.62
CA LEU A 125 18.65 -21.44 -3.34
C LEU A 125 18.26 -22.43 -2.24
N GLY A 126 17.68 -23.56 -2.62
CA GLY A 126 17.01 -24.47 -1.71
C GLY A 126 16.34 -25.64 -2.43
N THR A 127 15.42 -26.32 -1.75
CA THR A 127 14.64 -27.41 -2.34
C THR A 127 13.18 -27.40 -1.88
N LEU A 128 12.28 -27.88 -2.75
CA LEU A 128 11.02 -28.47 -2.32
C LEU A 128 11.25 -29.97 -2.23
N CYS A 129 11.13 -30.54 -1.03
CA CYS A 129 11.39 -31.95 -0.82
C CYS A 129 10.27 -32.66 -0.05
N VAL A 130 10.25 -33.98 -0.20
CA VAL A 130 9.42 -34.91 0.56
C VAL A 130 10.34 -35.93 1.23
N LEU A 131 10.02 -36.29 2.47
CA LEU A 131 10.80 -37.24 3.26
C LEU A 131 9.88 -38.25 3.94
N ASP A 132 10.44 -39.42 4.24
CA ASP A 132 9.72 -40.47 4.97
C ASP A 132 10.66 -41.31 5.85
N TYR A 133 10.07 -42.00 6.82
CA TYR A 133 10.74 -42.93 7.73
C TYR A 133 10.83 -44.36 7.15
N GLU A 134 10.20 -44.60 6.00
CA GLU A 134 10.30 -45.85 5.25
C GLU A 134 10.97 -45.61 3.88
N PRO A 135 11.73 -46.59 3.34
CA PRO A 135 12.25 -46.51 1.99
C PRO A 135 11.14 -46.42 0.94
N ARG A 136 11.32 -45.58 -0.08
CA ARG A 136 10.29 -45.36 -1.12
C ARG A 136 10.88 -45.16 -2.50
N ARG A 137 9.99 -45.24 -3.49
CA ARG A 137 10.27 -44.90 -4.88
C ARG A 137 9.10 -44.15 -5.48
N LEU A 138 9.36 -42.96 -6.01
CA LEU A 138 8.33 -42.15 -6.64
C LEU A 138 7.92 -42.71 -8.01
N THR A 139 6.68 -42.47 -8.38
CA THR A 139 6.20 -42.61 -9.76
C THR A 139 6.71 -41.45 -10.62
N ALA A 140 6.68 -41.59 -11.94
CA ALA A 140 7.04 -40.50 -12.85
C ALA A 140 6.18 -39.24 -12.61
N LEU A 141 4.87 -39.42 -12.41
CA LEU A 141 3.94 -38.35 -12.10
C LEU A 141 4.29 -37.59 -10.81
N GLN A 142 4.69 -38.31 -9.76
CA GLN A 142 5.10 -37.68 -8.49
C GLN A 142 6.38 -36.85 -8.65
N ARG A 143 7.38 -37.37 -9.38
CA ARG A 143 8.61 -36.60 -9.69
C ARG A 143 8.29 -35.33 -10.47
N ASP A 144 7.46 -35.44 -11.50
CA ASP A 144 7.07 -34.30 -12.32
C ASP A 144 6.24 -33.28 -11.53
N THR A 145 5.38 -33.76 -10.63
CA THR A 145 4.62 -32.89 -9.72
C THR A 145 5.55 -32.08 -8.82
N LEU A 146 6.55 -32.71 -8.19
CA LEU A 146 7.51 -31.99 -7.35
C LEU A 146 8.30 -30.94 -8.14
N ARG A 147 8.70 -31.23 -9.40
CA ARG A 147 9.36 -30.24 -10.27
C ARG A 147 8.44 -29.07 -10.62
N VAL A 148 7.15 -29.33 -10.89
CA VAL A 148 6.16 -28.28 -11.15
C VAL A 148 5.98 -27.42 -9.91
N LEU A 149 5.79 -28.02 -8.74
CA LEU A 149 5.60 -27.29 -7.48
C LEU A 149 6.85 -26.48 -7.10
N ALA A 150 8.06 -27.00 -7.30
CA ALA A 150 9.29 -26.24 -7.09
C ALA A 150 9.36 -24.98 -7.97
N ARG A 151 8.93 -25.07 -9.24
CA ARG A 151 8.80 -23.90 -10.12
C ARG A 151 7.72 -22.92 -9.63
N GLN A 152 6.61 -23.41 -9.07
CA GLN A 152 5.59 -22.54 -8.48
C GLN A 152 6.11 -21.80 -7.24
N VAL A 153 6.90 -22.47 -6.39
CA VAL A 153 7.59 -21.82 -5.26
C VAL A 153 8.47 -20.68 -5.74
N MET A 154 9.30 -20.90 -6.78
CA MET A 154 10.13 -19.83 -7.34
C MET A 154 9.30 -18.70 -7.97
N ALA A 155 8.23 -19.02 -8.70
CA ALA A 155 7.35 -18.01 -9.26
C ALA A 155 6.69 -17.13 -8.17
N LEU A 156 6.26 -17.73 -7.05
CA LEU A 156 5.74 -16.97 -5.90
C LEU A 156 6.79 -16.05 -5.30
N LEU A 157 8.05 -16.50 -5.17
CA LEU A 157 9.15 -15.66 -4.68
C LEU A 157 9.43 -14.48 -5.62
N GLU A 158 9.43 -14.69 -6.93
CA GLU A 158 9.64 -13.63 -7.92
C GLU A 158 8.49 -12.60 -7.90
N VAL A 159 7.24 -13.05 -7.84
CA VAL A 159 6.09 -12.17 -7.69
C VAL A 159 6.20 -11.35 -6.41
N ARG A 160 6.54 -11.99 -5.29
CA ARG A 160 6.72 -11.31 -4.00
C ARG A 160 7.83 -10.26 -4.06
N LYS A 161 8.95 -10.57 -4.72
CA LYS A 161 10.06 -9.63 -4.93
C LYS A 161 9.65 -8.45 -5.81
N ALA A 162 8.96 -8.71 -6.92
CA ALA A 162 8.48 -7.68 -7.83
C ALA A 162 7.49 -6.73 -7.16
N LEU A 163 6.55 -7.26 -6.36
CA LEU A 163 5.59 -6.45 -5.59
C LEU A 163 6.30 -5.53 -4.59
N ARG A 164 7.33 -6.02 -3.87
CA ARG A 164 8.12 -5.17 -2.97
C ARG A 164 8.86 -4.07 -3.73
N SER A 165 9.50 -4.40 -4.86
CA SER A 165 10.20 -3.39 -5.67
C SER A 165 9.25 -2.34 -6.22
N ALA A 166 8.06 -2.74 -6.66
CA ALA A 166 7.02 -1.83 -7.12
C ALA A 166 6.55 -0.89 -6.00
N ASP A 167 6.33 -1.41 -4.78
CA ASP A 167 5.91 -0.58 -3.64
C ASP A 167 7.00 0.42 -3.20
N ILE A 168 8.28 0.03 -3.24
CA ILE A 168 9.41 0.95 -2.98
C ILE A 168 9.42 2.09 -4.02
N LEU A 169 9.35 1.74 -5.31
CA LEU A 169 9.35 2.73 -6.39
C LEU A 169 8.15 3.66 -6.30
N ARG A 170 6.98 3.13 -5.97
CA ARG A 170 5.76 3.90 -5.75
C ARG A 170 5.94 4.91 -4.62
N ARG A 171 6.43 4.49 -3.45
CA ARG A 171 6.72 5.40 -2.32
C ARG A 171 7.73 6.48 -2.69
N GLU A 172 8.73 6.16 -3.53
CA GLU A 172 9.69 7.16 -4.00
C GLU A 172 9.03 8.21 -4.90
N VAL A 173 8.15 7.78 -5.82
CA VAL A 173 7.35 8.68 -6.66
C VAL A 173 6.48 9.58 -5.78
N ASP A 174 5.76 9.01 -4.81
CA ASP A 174 4.87 9.74 -3.92
C ASP A 174 5.63 10.84 -3.15
N HIS A 175 6.80 10.48 -2.59
CA HIS A 175 7.66 11.42 -1.89
C HIS A 175 8.16 12.54 -2.83
N ARG A 176 8.51 12.23 -4.08
CA ARG A 176 8.95 13.22 -5.08
C ARG A 176 7.82 14.16 -5.49
N VAL A 177 6.60 13.65 -5.69
CA VAL A 177 5.42 14.48 -6.01
C VAL A 177 5.14 15.45 -4.87
N LYS A 178 5.10 14.96 -3.63
CA LYS A 178 4.93 15.81 -2.44
C LYS A 178 5.98 16.92 -2.36
N ASN A 179 7.26 16.60 -2.54
CA ASN A 179 8.34 17.60 -2.52
C ASN A 179 8.20 18.64 -3.65
N SER A 180 7.74 18.21 -4.83
CA SER A 180 7.50 19.11 -5.97
C SER A 180 6.35 20.07 -5.69
N LEU A 181 5.20 19.55 -5.20
CA LEU A 181 4.04 20.37 -4.84
C LEU A 181 4.38 21.38 -3.73
N GLN A 182 5.10 20.96 -2.68
CA GLN A 182 5.55 21.87 -1.63
C GLN A 182 6.49 22.98 -2.14
N SER A 183 7.37 22.65 -3.09
CA SER A 183 8.24 23.62 -3.74
C SER A 183 7.45 24.63 -4.58
N LEU A 184 6.42 24.16 -5.30
CA LEU A 184 5.51 25.01 -6.06
C LEU A 184 4.69 25.93 -5.15
N SER A 185 4.10 25.42 -4.05
CA SER A 185 3.40 26.26 -3.07
C SER A 185 4.32 27.32 -2.47
N SER A 186 5.56 26.94 -2.14
CA SER A 186 6.56 27.88 -1.60
C SER A 186 6.93 28.97 -2.60
N PHE A 187 7.16 28.60 -3.86
CA PHE A 187 7.45 29.55 -4.93
C PHE A 187 6.27 30.50 -5.21
N ALA A 188 5.05 29.96 -5.26
CA ALA A 188 3.82 30.76 -5.42
C ALA A 188 3.66 31.75 -4.26
N ASN A 189 3.90 31.32 -3.02
CA ASN A 189 3.85 32.20 -1.86
C ASN A 189 4.91 33.32 -1.88
N LEU A 190 6.14 33.02 -2.34
CA LEU A 190 7.20 34.03 -2.49
C LEU A 190 6.87 35.05 -3.59
N GLN A 191 6.39 34.59 -4.74
CA GLN A 191 6.00 35.45 -5.86
C GLN A 191 4.80 36.34 -5.49
N SER A 192 3.86 35.84 -4.70
CA SER A 192 2.69 36.60 -4.23
C SER A 192 3.08 37.86 -3.44
N ARG A 193 4.18 37.78 -2.68
CA ARG A 193 4.73 38.93 -1.94
C ARG A 193 5.37 39.99 -2.84
N ALA A 194 5.85 39.60 -4.03
CA ALA A 194 6.54 40.48 -4.96
C ALA A 194 5.58 41.29 -5.88
N PHE A 195 4.36 40.80 -6.10
CA PHE A 195 3.39 41.52 -6.92
C PHE A 195 2.75 42.71 -6.21
N SER A 196 2.51 43.80 -6.93
CA SER A 196 1.80 44.99 -6.43
C SER A 196 0.32 44.98 -6.79
N SER A 197 -0.04 44.36 -7.93
CA SER A 197 -1.42 44.23 -8.43
C SER A 197 -2.23 43.27 -7.56
N SER A 198 -3.44 43.67 -7.17
CA SER A 198 -4.37 42.77 -6.47
C SER A 198 -4.77 41.59 -7.34
N ASP A 199 -4.98 41.78 -8.65
CA ASP A 199 -5.36 40.69 -9.57
C ASP A 199 -4.29 39.62 -9.74
N ALA A 200 -3.01 40.00 -9.71
CA ALA A 200 -1.91 39.03 -9.76
C ALA A 200 -1.79 38.24 -8.45
N LYS A 201 -2.00 38.89 -7.29
CA LYS A 201 -2.08 38.22 -5.98
C LYS A 201 -3.26 37.26 -5.92
N LEU A 202 -4.39 37.65 -6.51
CA LEU A 202 -5.58 36.80 -6.63
C LEU A 202 -5.25 35.54 -7.43
N ALA A 203 -4.76 35.67 -8.67
CA ALA A 203 -4.42 34.53 -9.52
C ALA A 203 -3.46 33.53 -8.84
N LEU A 204 -2.50 34.03 -8.09
CA LEU A 204 -1.47 33.21 -7.47
C LEU A 204 -1.91 32.53 -6.17
N SER A 205 -2.73 33.20 -5.36
CA SER A 205 -3.34 32.55 -4.19
C SER A 205 -4.34 31.47 -4.60
N MET A 206 -5.05 31.67 -5.72
CA MET A 206 -5.85 30.62 -6.37
C MET A 206 -5.03 29.37 -6.72
N LEU A 207 -3.81 29.56 -7.22
CA LEU A 207 -2.89 28.47 -7.52
C LEU A 207 -2.38 27.78 -6.25
N THR A 208 -2.00 28.53 -5.21
CA THR A 208 -1.53 27.95 -3.94
C THR A 208 -2.59 27.05 -3.30
N THR A 209 -3.83 27.52 -3.19
CA THR A 209 -4.94 26.71 -2.64
C THR A 209 -5.16 25.44 -3.43
N ARG A 210 -5.09 25.51 -4.76
CA ARG A 210 -5.24 24.32 -5.62
C ARG A 210 -4.09 23.33 -5.42
N ILE A 211 -2.85 23.81 -5.25
CA ILE A 211 -1.69 22.96 -4.95
C ILE A 211 -1.84 22.30 -3.58
N ASP A 212 -2.34 23.02 -2.58
CA ASP A 212 -2.52 22.49 -1.23
C ASP A 212 -3.63 21.42 -1.21
N ALA A 213 -4.74 21.63 -1.92
CA ALA A 213 -5.80 20.63 -2.09
C ALA A 213 -5.30 19.39 -2.86
N LEU A 214 -4.49 19.58 -3.92
CA LEU A 214 -3.86 18.48 -4.65
C LEU A 214 -2.87 17.69 -3.78
N THR A 215 -2.13 18.37 -2.90
CA THR A 215 -1.20 17.71 -1.95
C THR A 215 -1.98 16.83 -0.98
N LEU A 216 -3.08 17.35 -0.43
CA LEU A 216 -3.94 16.62 0.50
C LEU A 216 -4.59 15.40 -0.16
N LEU A 217 -4.97 15.50 -1.43
CA LEU A 217 -5.49 14.35 -2.17
C LEU A 217 -4.44 13.35 -2.57
N HIS A 218 -3.24 13.79 -2.96
CA HIS A 218 -2.15 12.87 -3.24
C HIS A 218 -1.81 12.03 -2.00
N GLU A 219 -1.85 12.63 -0.80
CA GLU A 219 -1.68 11.89 0.45
C GLU A 219 -2.82 10.89 0.74
N GLN A 220 -4.05 11.15 0.28
CA GLN A 220 -5.21 10.29 0.60
C GLN A 220 -5.52 9.22 -0.44
N LEU A 221 -5.30 9.52 -1.72
CA LEU A 221 -5.57 8.60 -2.84
C LEU A 221 -4.48 7.54 -3.02
N TYR A 222 -3.26 7.78 -2.55
CA TYR A 222 -2.14 6.84 -2.75
C TYR A 222 -1.93 5.86 -1.58
N HIS A 223 -2.84 5.84 -0.59
CA HIS A 223 -2.89 4.80 0.44
C HIS A 223 -3.94 3.70 0.16
N THR A 224 -4.75 3.83 -0.89
CA THR A 224 -5.77 2.86 -1.31
C THR A 224 -5.83 2.85 -2.84
N ASP A 225 -5.94 1.71 -3.49
CA ASP A 225 -5.74 1.52 -4.94
C ASP A 225 -6.28 2.63 -5.87
N GLU A 226 -5.50 3.01 -6.89
CA GLU A 226 -5.73 4.10 -7.88
C GLU A 226 -7.07 4.02 -8.67
N HIS A 227 -7.91 3.01 -8.43
CA HIS A 227 -9.19 2.78 -9.10
C HIS A 227 -10.40 2.82 -8.16
N GLU A 228 -10.22 3.06 -6.86
CA GLU A 228 -11.34 3.13 -5.93
C GLU A 228 -11.94 4.54 -5.88
N ALA A 229 -13.28 4.58 -5.89
CA ALA A 229 -14.02 5.80 -5.64
C ALA A 229 -13.62 6.38 -4.26
N VAL A 230 -13.67 7.70 -4.11
CA VAL A 230 -13.35 8.38 -2.86
C VAL A 230 -14.60 8.46 -1.99
N ASP A 231 -14.52 8.00 -0.74
CA ASP A 231 -15.55 8.35 0.26
C ASP A 231 -15.41 9.84 0.63
N LEU A 232 -16.28 10.65 0.03
CA LEU A 232 -16.27 12.09 0.17
C LEU A 232 -16.64 12.54 1.59
N GLY A 233 -17.49 11.79 2.29
CA GLY A 233 -17.88 12.12 3.67
C GLY A 233 -16.67 12.06 4.59
N ALA A 234 -15.99 10.91 4.57
CA ALA A 234 -14.76 10.72 5.32
C ALA A 234 -13.65 11.72 4.92
N PHE A 235 -13.58 12.09 3.63
CA PHE A 235 -12.67 13.12 3.14
C PHE A 235 -12.97 14.50 3.75
N VAL A 236 -14.23 14.95 3.69
CA VAL A 236 -14.66 16.25 4.23
C VAL A 236 -14.41 16.34 5.73
N GLU A 237 -14.71 15.29 6.49
CA GLU A 237 -14.44 15.23 7.93
C GLU A 237 -12.95 15.47 8.25
N ARG A 238 -12.05 14.77 7.55
CA ARG A 238 -10.60 14.93 7.74
C ARG A 238 -10.12 16.33 7.39
N VAL A 239 -10.63 16.93 6.31
CA VAL A 239 -10.28 18.31 5.95
C VAL A 239 -10.75 19.28 7.04
N CYS A 240 -11.97 19.12 7.53
CA CYS A 240 -12.49 19.94 8.64
C CYS A 240 -11.67 19.77 9.92
N ASP A 241 -11.29 18.55 10.29
CA ASP A 241 -10.45 18.28 11.46
C ASP A 241 -9.10 19.01 11.36
N GLN A 242 -8.45 18.94 10.20
CA GLN A 242 -7.19 19.64 9.98
C GLN A 242 -7.36 21.17 10.05
N LEU A 243 -8.42 21.69 9.45
CA LEU A 243 -8.69 23.13 9.44
C LEU A 243 -9.09 23.66 10.81
N SER A 244 -9.70 22.83 11.67
CA SER A 244 -10.12 23.22 13.02
C SER A 244 -8.96 23.76 13.87
N GLY A 245 -7.73 23.29 13.63
CA GLY A 245 -6.52 23.76 14.31
C GLY A 245 -6.16 25.22 14.02
N PHE A 246 -6.72 25.82 12.97
CA PHE A 246 -6.54 27.22 12.61
C PHE A 246 -7.71 28.12 13.04
N ALA A 247 -8.69 27.58 13.76
CA ALA A 247 -9.86 28.35 14.17
C ALA A 247 -9.48 29.48 15.16
N PRO A 248 -10.06 30.70 15.00
CA PRO A 248 -9.91 31.77 15.97
C PRO A 248 -10.47 31.37 17.35
N PRO A 249 -9.98 31.96 18.46
CA PRO A 249 -10.53 31.72 19.78
C PRO A 249 -12.04 31.99 19.83
N GLY A 250 -12.82 31.01 20.31
CA GLY A 250 -14.28 31.12 20.40
C GLY A 250 -15.04 30.78 19.12
N VAL A 251 -14.35 30.35 18.05
CA VAL A 251 -14.97 29.87 16.81
C VAL A 251 -14.83 28.35 16.73
N ALA A 252 -15.94 27.65 16.52
CA ALA A 252 -15.95 26.20 16.29
C ALA A 252 -16.11 25.88 14.79
N LEU A 253 -15.49 24.79 14.34
CA LEU A 253 -15.74 24.19 13.03
C LEU A 253 -16.39 22.83 13.24
N ARG A 254 -17.53 22.59 12.58
CA ARG A 254 -18.26 21.32 12.64
C ARG A 254 -18.54 20.78 11.25
N ALA A 255 -18.43 19.46 11.11
CA ALA A 255 -18.83 18.74 9.92
C ALA A 255 -19.93 17.73 10.26
N GLU A 256 -21.00 17.71 9.46
CA GLU A 256 -22.00 16.65 9.47
C GLU A 256 -22.02 16.06 8.06
N THR A 257 -21.56 14.82 7.92
CA THR A 257 -21.37 14.21 6.59
C THR A 257 -22.11 12.88 6.45
N ALA A 258 -22.60 12.62 5.24
CA ALA A 258 -23.07 11.32 4.80
C ALA A 258 -22.03 10.67 3.88
N PRO A 259 -21.81 9.35 3.98
CA PRO A 259 -20.87 8.64 3.11
C PRO A 259 -21.38 8.66 1.67
N VAL A 260 -20.52 9.12 0.74
CA VAL A 260 -20.83 9.11 -0.69
C VAL A 260 -19.57 8.91 -1.51
N MET A 261 -19.65 8.01 -2.47
CA MET A 261 -18.53 7.64 -3.34
C MET A 261 -18.50 8.56 -4.57
N VAL A 262 -17.39 9.25 -4.78
CA VAL A 262 -17.18 10.19 -5.89
C VAL A 262 -15.86 9.94 -6.61
N SER A 263 -15.66 10.57 -7.76
CA SER A 263 -14.38 10.49 -8.46
C SER A 263 -13.31 11.31 -7.71
N PRO A 264 -12.01 10.94 -7.83
CA PRO A 264 -10.92 11.73 -7.30
C PRO A 264 -11.00 13.22 -7.67
N GLN A 265 -11.37 13.51 -8.92
CA GLN A 265 -11.49 14.89 -9.41
C GLN A 265 -12.59 15.69 -8.67
N GLN A 266 -13.73 15.05 -8.38
CA GLN A 266 -14.80 15.68 -7.61
C GLN A 266 -14.37 15.95 -6.15
N ALA A 267 -13.62 15.03 -5.54
CA ALA A 267 -13.04 15.24 -4.22
C ALA A 267 -12.07 16.45 -4.20
N VAL A 268 -11.29 16.68 -5.26
CA VAL A 268 -10.39 17.87 -5.37
C VAL A 268 -11.20 19.14 -5.33
N ALA A 269 -12.24 19.19 -6.17
CA ALA A 269 -13.06 20.37 -6.33
C ALA A 269 -13.76 20.72 -5.01
N VAL A 270 -14.33 19.71 -4.33
CA VAL A 270 -14.96 19.86 -3.00
C VAL A 270 -13.95 20.33 -1.95
N GLY A 271 -12.79 19.68 -1.83
CA GLY A 271 -11.76 20.05 -0.86
C GLY A 271 -11.23 21.47 -1.05
N THR A 272 -11.08 21.89 -2.31
CA THR A 272 -10.64 23.26 -2.66
C THR A 272 -11.67 24.29 -2.21
N PHE A 273 -12.95 24.06 -2.51
CA PHE A 273 -14.03 24.97 -2.10
C PHE A 273 -14.17 25.04 -0.58
N LEU A 274 -14.11 23.90 0.09
CA LEU A 274 -14.19 23.79 1.54
C LEU A 274 -13.07 24.59 2.23
N ASN A 275 -11.82 24.38 1.81
CA ASN A 275 -10.67 25.09 2.38
C ASN A 275 -10.81 26.60 2.24
N GLU A 276 -11.20 27.09 1.07
CA GLU A 276 -11.40 28.52 0.83
C GLU A 276 -12.53 29.11 1.66
N PHE A 277 -13.66 28.43 1.74
CA PHE A 277 -14.79 28.91 2.54
C PHE A 277 -14.39 29.04 4.01
N VAL A 278 -13.85 27.97 4.59
CA VAL A 278 -13.46 27.93 6.00
C VAL A 278 -12.37 28.97 6.32
N ALA A 279 -11.33 29.07 5.48
CA ALA A 279 -10.26 30.04 5.66
C ALA A 279 -10.80 31.49 5.62
N ASN A 280 -11.73 31.78 4.72
CA ASN A 280 -12.37 33.10 4.63
C ASN A 280 -13.27 33.38 5.84
N SER A 281 -14.07 32.41 6.29
CA SER A 281 -14.90 32.56 7.48
C SER A 281 -14.06 32.82 8.73
N PHE A 282 -12.94 32.11 8.94
CA PHE A 282 -12.04 32.36 10.06
C PHE A 282 -11.38 33.74 10.01
N LYS A 283 -10.97 34.18 8.81
CA LYS A 283 -10.24 35.45 8.65
C LYS A 283 -11.15 36.68 8.69
N HIS A 284 -12.38 36.55 8.19
CA HIS A 284 -13.26 37.69 7.92
C HIS A 284 -14.62 37.61 8.63
N GLY A 285 -15.12 36.42 8.93
CA GLY A 285 -16.45 36.22 9.51
C GLY A 285 -16.54 36.63 10.99
N PHE A 286 -15.43 36.57 11.73
CA PHE A 286 -15.41 36.73 13.19
C PHE A 286 -14.42 37.81 13.68
N PRO A 287 -14.65 39.09 13.35
CA PRO A 287 -13.79 40.18 13.83
C PRO A 287 -13.87 40.36 15.35
N ASP A 288 -12.84 40.99 15.93
CA ASP A 288 -12.79 41.42 17.34
C ASP A 288 -13.05 40.32 18.38
N GLY A 289 -12.69 39.06 18.07
CA GLY A 289 -12.85 37.93 18.98
C GLY A 289 -14.30 37.47 19.14
N ARG A 290 -15.16 37.78 18.16
CA ARG A 290 -16.54 37.30 18.10
C ARG A 290 -16.57 35.76 18.11
N ALA A 291 -17.29 35.20 19.07
CA ALA A 291 -17.57 33.77 19.08
C ALA A 291 -18.57 33.39 17.99
N GLY A 292 -18.46 32.17 17.48
CA GLY A 292 -19.36 31.68 16.45
C GLY A 292 -19.02 30.27 15.97
N GLU A 293 -19.63 29.91 14.85
CA GLU A 293 -19.51 28.58 14.27
C GLU A 293 -19.38 28.66 12.76
N VAL A 294 -18.57 27.75 12.22
CA VAL A 294 -18.54 27.38 10.81
C VAL A 294 -19.04 25.95 10.73
N LYS A 295 -20.07 25.70 9.91
CA LYS A 295 -20.69 24.39 9.73
C LYS A 295 -20.55 23.92 8.28
N VAL A 296 -20.22 22.65 8.11
CA VAL A 296 -20.07 21.98 6.82
C VAL A 296 -21.00 20.78 6.81
N ASP A 297 -21.99 20.81 5.93
CA ASP A 297 -22.98 19.76 5.77
C ASP A 297 -22.77 19.09 4.40
N LEU A 298 -22.60 17.77 4.39
CA LEU A 298 -22.52 16.96 3.17
C LEU A 298 -23.64 15.92 3.19
N ALA A 299 -24.56 16.00 2.24
CA ALA A 299 -25.63 15.05 2.06
C ALA A 299 -25.64 14.48 0.64
N ALA A 300 -26.13 13.25 0.49
CA ALA A 300 -26.41 12.65 -0.81
C ALA A 300 -27.84 12.10 -0.81
N ASP A 301 -28.57 12.31 -1.90
CA ASP A 301 -29.90 11.73 -2.09
C ASP A 301 -29.84 10.33 -2.74
N GLU A 302 -30.99 9.65 -2.81
CA GLU A 302 -31.09 8.32 -3.45
C GLU A 302 -30.80 8.35 -4.97
N ALA A 303 -30.91 9.52 -5.60
CA ALA A 303 -30.63 9.70 -7.02
C ALA A 303 -29.13 9.92 -7.30
N GLY A 304 -28.30 10.05 -6.27
CA GLY A 304 -26.86 10.29 -6.39
C GLY A 304 -26.47 11.78 -6.46
N THR A 305 -27.40 12.69 -6.21
CA THR A 305 -27.12 14.13 -6.08
C THR A 305 -26.46 14.39 -4.75
N VAL A 306 -25.23 14.90 -4.78
CA VAL A 306 -24.46 15.34 -3.62
C VAL A 306 -24.72 16.83 -3.41
N THR A 307 -25.09 17.20 -2.19
CA THR A 307 -25.22 18.58 -1.74
C THR A 307 -24.17 18.87 -0.68
N LEU A 308 -23.26 19.79 -0.97
CA LEU A 308 -22.31 20.34 -0.02
C LEU A 308 -22.77 21.75 0.37
N THR A 309 -22.98 21.99 1.66
CA THR A 309 -23.35 23.30 2.21
C THR A 309 -22.34 23.71 3.26
N CYS A 310 -21.68 24.85 3.04
CA CYS A 310 -20.81 25.49 4.02
C CYS A 310 -21.50 26.75 4.54
N SER A 311 -21.50 26.95 5.86
CA SER A 311 -22.12 28.13 6.48
C SER A 311 -21.29 28.66 7.64
N ASP A 312 -21.39 29.96 7.93
CA ASP A 312 -20.83 30.58 9.12
C ASP A 312 -21.85 31.48 9.82
N THR A 313 -21.65 31.70 11.12
CA THR A 313 -22.50 32.59 11.94
C THR A 313 -21.87 33.99 12.13
N GLY A 314 -21.06 34.42 11.15
CA GLY A 314 -20.22 35.60 11.23
C GLY A 314 -20.96 36.93 11.02
N VAL A 315 -20.21 37.95 10.60
CA VAL A 315 -20.73 39.29 10.25
C VAL A 315 -21.33 39.35 8.84
N GLY A 316 -21.20 38.29 8.05
CA GLY A 316 -21.55 38.28 6.63
C GLY A 316 -20.49 38.98 5.77
N MET A 317 -20.72 39.01 4.45
CA MET A 317 -19.87 39.72 3.50
C MET A 317 -20.33 41.18 3.31
N PRO A 318 -19.39 42.13 3.18
CA PRO A 318 -19.71 43.49 2.74
C PRO A 318 -20.50 43.49 1.42
N VAL A 319 -21.46 44.41 1.29
CA VAL A 319 -22.39 44.46 0.13
C VAL A 319 -21.65 44.56 -1.21
N ASP A 320 -20.50 45.24 -1.27
CA ASP A 320 -19.66 45.36 -2.47
C ASP A 320 -18.88 44.07 -2.83
N LEU A 321 -18.74 43.14 -1.88
CA LEU A 321 -18.08 41.84 -2.07
C LEU A 321 -19.08 40.70 -2.35
N ALA A 322 -20.39 40.98 -2.29
CA ALA A 322 -21.45 39.99 -2.50
C ALA A 322 -21.76 39.73 -3.99
N THR A 323 -21.01 40.34 -4.92
CA THR A 323 -21.20 40.09 -6.36
C THR A 323 -20.31 38.93 -6.85
N PRO A 324 -20.73 38.18 -7.89
CA PRO A 324 -19.96 37.02 -8.39
C PRO A 324 -18.54 37.36 -8.85
N ASN A 325 -18.22 38.63 -9.13
CA ASN A 325 -16.91 39.06 -9.64
C ASN A 325 -15.99 39.70 -8.58
N SER A 326 -16.42 39.74 -7.32
CA SER A 326 -15.68 40.42 -6.26
C SER A 326 -14.95 39.44 -5.32
N GLY A 327 -13.61 39.53 -5.27
CA GLY A 327 -12.77 38.77 -4.33
C GLY A 327 -12.22 37.43 -4.87
N LEU A 328 -11.25 36.86 -4.14
CA LEU A 328 -10.58 35.61 -4.54
C LEU A 328 -11.46 34.37 -4.39
N GLY A 329 -12.07 34.23 -3.21
CA GLY A 329 -12.87 33.06 -2.87
C GLY A 329 -14.03 32.87 -3.84
N MET A 330 -14.62 33.97 -4.35
CA MET A 330 -15.71 33.89 -5.32
C MET A 330 -15.26 33.35 -6.69
N LYS A 331 -14.06 33.73 -7.15
CA LYS A 331 -13.47 33.19 -8.39
C LYS A 331 -13.14 31.70 -8.26
N ILE A 332 -12.66 31.27 -7.08
CA ILE A 332 -12.42 29.84 -6.80
C ILE A 332 -13.74 29.08 -6.80
N ALA A 333 -14.76 29.60 -6.13
CA ALA A 333 -16.08 28.98 -6.09
C ALA A 333 -16.69 28.82 -7.49
N GLN A 334 -16.49 29.80 -8.39
CA GLN A 334 -16.91 29.68 -9.80
C GLN A 334 -16.16 28.58 -10.55
N VAL A 335 -14.83 28.49 -10.42
CA VAL A 335 -14.05 27.42 -11.06
C VAL A 335 -14.46 26.05 -10.57
N VAL A 336 -14.66 25.89 -9.26
CA VAL A 336 -15.16 24.64 -8.66
C VAL A 336 -16.57 24.33 -9.16
N SER A 337 -17.44 25.32 -9.26
CA SER A 337 -18.82 25.13 -9.78
C SER A 337 -18.79 24.63 -11.22
N MET A 338 -17.89 25.15 -12.06
CA MET A 338 -17.70 24.64 -13.43
C MET A 338 -17.16 23.21 -13.45
N GLU A 339 -16.20 22.88 -12.58
CA GLU A 339 -15.60 21.54 -12.51
C GLU A 339 -16.57 20.48 -11.98
N LEU A 340 -17.52 20.88 -11.12
CA LEU A 340 -18.60 20.03 -10.61
C LEU A 340 -19.89 20.11 -11.45
N GLU A 341 -19.89 20.87 -12.54
CA GLU A 341 -21.06 21.10 -13.41
C GLU A 341 -22.31 21.57 -12.64
N THR A 342 -22.13 22.51 -11.71
CA THR A 342 -23.17 23.04 -10.82
C THR A 342 -23.16 24.57 -10.77
N GLU A 343 -24.16 25.16 -10.11
CA GLU A 343 -24.21 26.58 -9.77
C GLU A 343 -24.02 26.78 -8.26
N LEU A 344 -23.32 27.85 -7.90
CA LEU A 344 -23.15 28.26 -6.51
C LEU A 344 -24.41 28.97 -5.99
N ASP A 345 -25.09 28.40 -5.00
CA ASP A 345 -26.11 29.13 -4.21
C ASP A 345 -25.42 29.84 -3.04
N LEU A 346 -25.36 31.17 -3.10
CA LEU A 346 -24.74 32.01 -2.07
C LEU A 346 -25.78 32.89 -1.39
N ARG A 347 -25.90 32.75 -0.07
CA ARG A 347 -26.77 33.55 0.77
C ARG A 347 -25.93 34.34 1.76
N ASN A 348 -26.02 35.66 1.67
CA ASN A 348 -25.32 36.58 2.55
C ASN A 348 -26.32 37.33 3.43
N GLY A 349 -26.07 37.39 4.74
CA GLY A 349 -26.91 38.12 5.68
C GLY A 349 -26.13 38.68 6.86
N LEU A 350 -26.82 39.47 7.69
CA LEU A 350 -26.25 40.06 8.90
C LEU A 350 -25.84 39.02 9.97
N GLN A 351 -26.23 37.76 9.77
CA GLN A 351 -25.94 36.64 10.66
C GLN A 351 -24.94 35.65 10.05
N GLY A 352 -24.26 36.00 8.95
CA GLY A 352 -23.21 35.19 8.34
C GLY A 352 -23.46 34.87 6.87
N VAL A 353 -22.68 33.91 6.36
CA VAL A 353 -22.69 33.48 4.97
C VAL A 353 -23.08 32.01 4.88
N THR A 354 -23.83 31.64 3.85
CA THR A 354 -24.07 30.25 3.46
C THR A 354 -23.79 30.08 1.98
N ALA A 355 -23.01 29.06 1.62
CA ALA A 355 -22.65 28.73 0.27
C ALA A 355 -22.92 27.24 0.02
N SER A 356 -23.65 26.91 -1.04
CA SER A 356 -24.03 25.53 -1.36
C SER A 356 -23.73 25.17 -2.82
N LEU A 357 -23.32 23.93 -3.03
CA LEU A 357 -23.07 23.31 -4.33
C LEU A 357 -23.83 21.99 -4.41
N ALA A 358 -24.51 21.73 -5.52
CA ALA A 358 -25.29 20.51 -5.74
C ALA A 358 -24.89 19.85 -7.07
N PHE A 359 -24.23 18.69 -7.01
CA PHE A 359 -23.64 18.03 -8.18
C PHE A 359 -23.93 16.53 -8.19
N GLN A 360 -23.80 15.88 -9.35
CA GLN A 360 -24.00 14.43 -9.46
C GLN A 360 -22.74 13.65 -9.11
N ALA A 361 -22.84 12.65 -8.24
CA ALA A 361 -21.71 11.77 -7.93
C ALA A 361 -21.29 10.97 -9.17
N MET A 362 -20.08 11.22 -9.66
CA MET A 362 -19.47 10.41 -10.71
C MET A 362 -18.72 9.27 -10.04
N ARG A 363 -19.13 8.03 -10.30
CA ARG A 363 -18.34 6.85 -9.91
C ARG A 363 -17.29 6.60 -11.00
N PRO A 364 -16.04 6.27 -10.63
CA PRO A 364 -14.98 5.95 -11.59
C PRO A 364 -15.34 4.77 -12.50
#